data_AF-A0A5N5T5B1-F1
#
_entry.id   AF-A0A5N5T5B1-F1
#
_cell.length_a   1.000
_cell.length_b   1.000
_cell.length_c   1.000
_cell.angle_alpha   90.00
_cell.angle_beta   90.00
_cell.angle_gamma   90.00
#
_symmetry.space_group_name_H-M   'P 1'
#
loop_
_entity.id
_entity.type
_entity.pdbx_description
1 polymer ?
#
loop_
_entity_poly.entity_id
_entity_poly.type
_entity_poly.pdbx_seq_one_letter_code
_entity_poly.pdbx_strand_id
1 'polypeptide(L)'
;MRDGYNTSTIEYIEDKVVSDEDLPKLKLLHDVVNKRARLWLKTIESDMRQRILSHYGEMPSTENDYWLLSDGPMWVWWLLAILPLEPSVLIRIIKEQSLTARLSQVSQALKYIVTHQSKTKR
;
A
#
# COMPACT_ATOMS: atom_id res chain seq x y z
N MET A 1 -38.76 -8.94 14.74
CA MET A 1 -37.63 -9.35 13.88
C MET A 1 -37.05 -8.07 13.30
N ARG A 2 -35.75 -7.84 13.46
CA ARG A 2 -35.08 -6.60 13.05
C ARG A 2 -34.25 -6.97 11.84
N ASP A 3 -34.65 -6.53 10.66
CA ASP A 3 -34.01 -6.93 9.42
C ASP A 3 -32.60 -6.34 9.39
N GLY A 4 -31.60 -7.23 9.52
CA GLY A 4 -30.18 -6.93 9.69
C GLY A 4 -29.47 -6.54 8.40
N TYR A 5 -30.12 -5.80 7.50
CA TYR A 5 -29.49 -5.30 6.30
C TYR A 5 -28.87 -3.93 6.59
N ASN A 6 -27.57 -3.93 6.86
CA ASN A 6 -26.78 -2.71 6.88
C ASN A 6 -26.71 -2.20 5.43
N THR A 7 -27.65 -1.34 5.04
CA THR A 7 -27.61 -0.62 3.75
C THR A 7 -26.51 0.43 3.85
N SER A 8 -25.25 0.01 3.72
CA SER A 8 -24.14 0.96 3.59
C SER A 8 -24.14 1.49 2.16
N THR A 9 -24.35 2.80 2.03
CA THR A 9 -24.13 3.52 0.77
C THR A 9 -22.69 3.29 0.34
N ILE A 10 -22.49 2.63 -0.80
CA ILE A 10 -21.16 2.40 -1.38
C ILE A 10 -20.75 3.68 -2.08
N GLU A 11 -19.82 4.44 -1.49
CA GLU A 11 -19.17 5.57 -2.15
C GLU A 11 -17.91 5.07 -2.87
N TYR A 12 -17.78 5.36 -4.17
CA TYR A 12 -16.56 5.10 -4.92
C TYR A 12 -15.48 6.10 -4.49
N ILE A 13 -14.34 5.59 -4.03
CA ILE A 13 -13.19 6.40 -3.62
C ILE A 13 -12.14 6.30 -4.74
N GLU A 14 -11.97 7.36 -5.51
CA GLU A 14 -10.97 7.45 -6.57
C GLU A 14 -9.87 8.44 -6.19
N ASP A 15 -8.64 8.18 -6.64
CA ASP A 15 -7.55 9.14 -6.51
C ASP A 15 -7.79 10.36 -7.42
N LYS A 16 -7.61 11.55 -6.84
CA LYS A 16 -7.61 12.80 -7.58
C LYS A 16 -6.38 12.85 -8.49
N VAL A 17 -6.61 13.28 -9.73
CA VAL A 17 -5.56 13.50 -10.72
C VAL A 17 -4.52 14.48 -10.16
N VAL A 18 -3.25 14.10 -10.27
CA VAL A 18 -2.12 14.92 -9.83
C VAL A 18 -1.79 15.95 -10.92
N SER A 19 -1.51 17.18 -10.51
CA SER A 19 -1.10 18.24 -11.44
C SER A 19 0.25 17.89 -12.10
N ASP A 20 0.47 18.40 -13.32
CA ASP A 20 1.73 18.18 -14.04
C ASP A 20 2.95 18.71 -13.26
N GLU A 21 2.76 19.77 -12.48
CA GLU A 21 3.81 20.37 -11.63
C GLU A 21 4.26 19.46 -10.48
N ASP A 22 3.33 18.67 -9.93
CA ASP A 22 3.61 17.75 -8.81
C ASP A 22 3.93 16.32 -9.26
N LEU A 23 3.68 15.99 -10.53
CA LEU A 23 3.96 14.68 -11.09
C LEU A 23 5.42 14.21 -10.89
N PRO A 24 6.47 15.05 -11.08
CA PRO A 24 7.85 14.63 -10.81
C PRO A 24 8.08 14.24 -9.34
N LYS A 25 7.46 14.96 -8.40
CA LYS A 25 7.57 14.68 -6.96
C LYS A 25 6.86 13.37 -6.61
N LEU A 26 5.67 13.15 -7.19
CA LEU A 26 4.95 11.89 -7.06
C LEU A 26 5.80 10.73 -7.57
N LYS A 27 6.39 10.85 -8.77
CA LYS A 27 7.23 9.80 -9.37
C LYS A 27 8.42 9.45 -8.49
N LEU A 28 9.13 10.46 -7.98
CA LEU A 28 10.23 10.25 -7.05
C LEU A 28 9.78 9.54 -5.77
N LEU A 29 8.66 9.98 -5.18
CA LEU A 29 8.10 9.36 -3.98
C LEU A 29 7.74 7.89 -4.26
N HIS A 30 7.04 7.63 -5.36
CA HIS A 30 6.68 6.29 -5.80
C HIS A 30 7.91 5.38 -5.88
N ASP A 31 8.97 5.80 -6.56
CA ASP A 31 10.17 4.98 -6.77
C ASP A 31 10.88 4.66 -5.45
N VAL A 32 10.95 5.64 -4.54
CA VAL A 32 11.51 5.47 -3.20
C VAL A 32 10.69 4.46 -2.39
N VAL A 33 9.36 4.56 -2.41
CA VAL A 33 8.48 3.66 -1.65
C VAL A 33 8.51 2.25 -2.26
N ASN A 34 8.43 2.13 -3.58
CA ASN A 34 8.49 0.86 -4.30
C ASN A 34 9.81 0.12 -4.01
N LYS A 35 10.95 0.82 -4.13
CA LYS A 35 12.27 0.25 -3.82
C LYS A 35 12.34 -0.20 -2.36
N ARG A 36 11.80 0.58 -1.42
CA ARG A 36 11.77 0.20 0.00
C ARG A 36 10.90 -1.03 0.23
N ALA A 37 9.72 -1.11 -0.39
CA ALA A 37 8.82 -2.26 -0.28
C ALA A 37 9.50 -3.53 -0.79
N ARG A 38 10.12 -3.48 -1.98
CA ARG A 38 10.86 -4.61 -2.56
C ARG A 38 12.04 -5.02 -1.68
N LEU A 39 12.77 -4.06 -1.10
CA LEU A 39 13.86 -4.37 -0.17
C LEU A 39 13.32 -5.03 1.11
N TRP A 40 12.26 -4.48 1.70
CA TRP A 40 11.63 -5.06 2.89
C TRP A 40 11.20 -6.50 2.64
N LEU A 41 10.52 -6.80 1.52
CA LEU A 41 10.11 -8.16 1.17
C LEU A 41 11.30 -9.14 1.12
N LYS A 42 12.48 -8.68 0.68
CA LYS A 42 13.71 -9.49 0.69
C LYS A 42 14.29 -9.72 2.10
N THR A 43 13.97 -8.87 3.07
CA THR A 43 14.45 -8.95 4.47
C THR A 43 13.55 -9.78 5.39
N ILE A 44 12.31 -10.06 4.96
CA ILE A 44 11.39 -10.99 5.65
C ILE A 44 12.03 -12.39 5.67
N GLU A 45 11.80 -13.12 6.76
CA GLU A 45 12.25 -14.51 6.88
C GLU A 45 11.74 -15.38 5.75
N SER A 46 12.57 -16.32 5.29
CA SER A 46 12.30 -17.07 4.05
C SER A 46 10.97 -17.81 4.10
N ASP A 47 10.64 -18.45 5.22
CA ASP A 47 9.40 -19.22 5.39
C ASP A 47 8.17 -18.31 5.35
N MET A 48 8.22 -17.18 6.04
CA MET A 48 7.14 -16.18 6.01
C MET A 48 6.97 -15.60 4.61
N ARG A 49 8.08 -15.27 3.94
CA ARG A 49 8.07 -14.79 2.55
C ARG A 49 7.48 -15.83 1.60
N GLN A 50 7.85 -17.10 1.72
CA GLN A 50 7.28 -18.17 0.90
C GLN A 50 5.78 -18.32 1.11
N ARG A 51 5.30 -18.22 2.36
CA ARG A 51 3.87 -18.25 2.66
C ARG A 51 3.13 -17.06 2.05
N ILE A 52 3.70 -15.86 2.12
CA ILE A 52 3.14 -14.66 1.46
C ILE A 52 3.03 -14.91 -0.05
N LEU A 53 4.12 -15.32 -0.70
CA LEU A 53 4.15 -15.53 -2.15
C LEU A 53 3.23 -16.67 -2.60
N SER A 54 3.10 -17.73 -1.80
CA SER A 54 2.20 -18.84 -2.10
C SER A 54 0.72 -18.45 -2.02
N HIS A 55 0.36 -17.50 -1.16
CA HIS A 55 -1.03 -17.10 -0.94
C HIS A 55 -1.44 -15.90 -1.81
N TYR A 56 -0.56 -14.89 -1.91
CA TYR A 56 -0.82 -13.63 -2.60
C TYR A 56 -0.15 -13.52 -3.97
N GLY A 57 0.69 -14.48 -4.36
CA GLY A 57 1.49 -14.40 -5.58
C GLY A 57 2.68 -13.45 -5.44
N GLU A 58 3.33 -13.13 -6.57
CA GLU A 58 4.41 -12.15 -6.61
C GLU A 58 3.89 -10.72 -6.53
N MET A 59 4.72 -9.83 -5.99
CA MET A 59 4.45 -8.39 -6.00
C MET A 59 4.37 -7.89 -7.46
N PRO A 60 3.25 -7.27 -7.88
CA PRO A 60 3.09 -6.79 -9.25
C PRO A 60 4.23 -5.89 -9.74
N SER A 61 4.45 -5.92 -11.06
CA SER A 61 5.27 -4.91 -11.74
C SER A 61 4.57 -3.55 -11.70
N THR A 62 5.35 -2.48 -11.80
CA THR A 62 4.79 -1.13 -11.90
C THR A 62 4.18 -0.94 -13.30
N GLU A 63 2.94 -0.47 -13.34
CA GLU A 63 2.21 -0.12 -14.56
C GLU A 63 2.76 1.16 -15.20
N ASN A 64 2.64 1.29 -16.52
CA ASN A 64 2.88 2.58 -17.17
C ASN A 64 1.78 3.56 -16.77
N ASP A 65 2.14 4.84 -16.66
CA ASP A 65 1.18 5.91 -16.35
C ASP A 65 0.31 5.65 -15.12
N TYR A 66 0.85 4.95 -14.11
CA TYR A 66 0.12 4.54 -12.90
C TYR A 66 -0.55 5.68 -12.13
N TRP A 67 -0.11 6.92 -12.35
CA TRP A 67 -0.70 8.13 -11.76
C TRP A 67 -2.05 8.52 -12.38
N LEU A 68 -2.43 7.88 -13.50
CA LEU A 68 -3.73 8.04 -14.17
C LEU A 68 -4.73 6.96 -13.75
N LEU A 69 -4.30 5.93 -13.01
CA LEU A 69 -5.18 4.87 -12.54
C LEU A 69 -6.02 5.37 -11.35
N SER A 70 -7.32 5.06 -11.36
CA SER A 70 -8.28 5.42 -10.30
C SER A 70 -7.83 4.97 -8.92
N ASP A 71 -7.17 3.81 -8.86
CA ASP A 71 -6.72 3.16 -7.63
C ASP A 71 -5.20 3.27 -7.44
N GLY A 72 -4.49 3.96 -8.34
CA GLY A 72 -3.05 3.94 -8.39
C GLY A 72 -2.45 2.56 -8.74
N PRO A 73 -1.14 2.35 -8.52
CA PRO A 73 -0.45 1.13 -8.95
C PRO A 73 -0.82 -0.09 -8.10
N MET A 74 -1.03 -1.25 -8.73
CA MET A 74 -1.56 -2.45 -8.05
C MET A 74 -0.65 -3.00 -6.97
N TRP A 75 0.66 -2.79 -7.09
CA TRP A 75 1.63 -3.24 -6.08
C TRP A 75 1.38 -2.60 -4.70
N VAL A 76 0.77 -1.41 -4.63
CA VAL A 76 0.44 -0.74 -3.36
C VAL A 76 -0.64 -1.52 -2.63
N TRP A 77 -1.69 -1.94 -3.34
CA TRP A 77 -2.77 -2.76 -2.78
C TRP A 77 -2.28 -4.14 -2.36
N TRP A 78 -1.45 -4.77 -3.20
CA TRP A 78 -0.80 -6.03 -2.87
C TRP A 78 0.03 -5.90 -1.59
N LEU A 79 0.80 -4.81 -1.46
CA LEU A 79 1.59 -4.55 -0.27
C LEU A 79 0.69 -4.35 0.96
N LEU A 80 -0.36 -3.54 0.86
CA LEU A 80 -1.29 -3.29 1.97
C LEU A 80 -1.96 -4.58 2.47
N ALA A 81 -2.24 -5.53 1.58
CA ALA A 81 -2.82 -6.83 1.95
C ALA A 81 -1.88 -7.71 2.80
N ILE A 82 -0.57 -7.48 2.74
CA ILE A 82 0.44 -8.29 3.44
C ILE A 82 1.10 -7.58 4.63
N LEU A 83 0.93 -6.26 4.75
CA LEU A 83 1.50 -5.51 5.87
C LEU A 83 0.69 -5.80 7.15
N PRO A 84 1.35 -6.10 8.28
CA PRO A 84 0.68 -6.28 9.57
C PRO A 84 0.30 -4.92 10.18
N LEU A 85 -0.66 -4.24 9.56
CA LEU A 85 -1.17 -2.94 10.02
C LEU A 85 -2.39 -3.11 10.91
N GLU A 86 -2.55 -2.20 11.87
CA GLU A 86 -3.81 -2.08 12.59
C GLU A 86 -4.94 -1.70 11.62
N PRO A 87 -6.16 -2.26 11.77
CA PRO A 87 -7.28 -1.98 10.86
C PRO A 87 -7.59 -0.49 10.70
N SER A 88 -7.43 0.31 11.76
CA SER A 88 -7.62 1.76 11.74
C SER A 88 -6.64 2.47 10.79
N VAL A 89 -5.38 2.06 10.79
CA VAL A 89 -4.32 2.59 9.91
C VAL A 89 -4.61 2.20 8.47
N LEU A 90 -4.98 0.93 8.23
CA LEU A 90 -5.32 0.44 6.91
C LEU A 90 -6.52 1.20 6.33
N ILE A 91 -7.62 1.34 7.08
CA ILE A 91 -8.80 2.10 6.64
C ILE A 91 -8.43 3.54 6.29
N ARG A 92 -7.57 4.19 7.08
CA ARG A 92 -7.12 5.57 6.80
C ARG A 92 -6.35 5.67 5.49
N ILE A 93 -5.50 4.69 5.17
CA ILE A 93 -4.74 4.65 3.91
C ILE A 93 -5.68 4.40 2.73
N ILE A 94 -6.61 3.45 2.86
CA ILE A 94 -7.55 3.08 1.80
C ILE A 94 -8.49 4.24 1.44
N LYS A 95 -8.91 5.02 2.44
CA LYS A 95 -9.81 6.17 2.24
C LYS A 95 -9.13 7.40 1.62
N GLU A 96 -7.81 7.39 1.50
CA GLU A 96 -7.07 8.52 0.95
C GLU A 96 -7.37 8.68 -0.55
N GLN A 97 -7.72 9.89 -0.99
CA GLN A 97 -8.04 10.21 -2.39
C GLN A 97 -6.89 10.95 -3.10
N SER A 98 -5.69 10.88 -2.54
CA SER A 98 -4.48 11.42 -3.13
C SER A 98 -3.42 10.35 -3.13
N LEU A 99 -3.01 9.91 -4.33
CA LEU A 99 -1.96 8.90 -4.48
C LEU A 99 -0.66 9.33 -3.76
N THR A 100 -0.31 10.61 -3.82
CA THR A 100 0.86 11.17 -3.11
C THR A 100 0.73 11.02 -1.59
N ALA A 101 -0.43 11.35 -1.03
CA ALA A 101 -0.70 11.20 0.40
C ALA A 101 -0.72 9.71 0.79
N ARG A 102 -1.36 8.87 -0.03
CA ARG A 102 -1.44 7.41 0.18
C ARG A 102 -0.05 6.79 0.21
N LEU A 103 0.80 7.08 -0.79
CA LEU A 103 2.18 6.63 -0.84
C LEU A 103 3.01 7.15 0.34
N SER A 104 2.77 8.38 0.80
CA SER A 104 3.42 8.92 1.99
C SER A 104 3.05 8.16 3.26
N GLN A 105 1.77 7.81 3.42
CA GLN A 105 1.31 6.99 4.54
C GLN A 105 1.87 5.57 4.48
N VAL A 106 1.88 4.93 3.31
CA VAL A 106 2.51 3.61 3.07
C VAL A 106 4.00 3.65 3.39
N SER A 107 4.70 4.70 2.95
CA SER A 107 6.12 4.94 3.25
C SER A 107 6.40 4.96 4.75
N GLN A 108 5.54 5.65 5.52
CA GLN A 108 5.65 5.75 6.97
C GLN A 108 5.34 4.42 7.66
N ALA A 109 4.30 3.71 7.22
CA ALA A 109 3.94 2.39 7.72
C ALA A 109 5.08 1.38 7.50
N LEU A 110 5.65 1.34 6.29
CA LEU A 110 6.82 0.51 5.98
C LEU A 110 8.02 0.83 6.87
N LYS A 111 8.34 2.12 7.09
CA LYS A 111 9.43 2.52 8.00
C LYS A 111 9.17 2.00 9.42
N TYR A 112 7.95 2.15 9.92
CA TYR A 112 7.57 1.66 11.24
C TYR A 112 7.76 0.14 11.35
N ILE A 113 7.27 -0.62 10.37
CA ILE A 113 7.41 -2.08 10.34
C ILE A 113 8.89 -2.49 10.29
N VAL A 114 9.68 -1.93 9.38
CA VAL A 114 11.11 -2.27 9.24
C VAL A 114 11.89 -2.01 10.54
N THR A 115 11.62 -0.88 11.20
CA THR A 115 12.29 -0.54 12.47
C THR A 115 11.91 -1.47 13.62
N HIS A 116 10.68 -1.98 13.66
CA HIS A 116 10.22 -2.87 14.73
C HIS A 116 10.51 -4.34 14.43
N GLN A 117 10.49 -4.76 13.17
CA GLN A 117 10.88 -6.11 12.73
C GLN A 117 12.33 -6.44 13.10
N SER A 118 13.22 -5.44 13.12
CA SER A 118 14.63 -5.61 13.49
C SER A 118 14.82 -5.85 15.00
N LYS A 119 13.85 -5.47 15.84
CA LYS A 119 13.92 -5.64 17.30
C LYS A 119 13.49 -7.03 17.75
N THR A 120 12.65 -7.72 16.98
CA THR A 120 12.17 -9.08 17.28
C THR A 120 13.20 -10.17 16.95
N LYS A 121 14.23 -9.86 16.17
CA LYS A 121 15.34 -10.78 15.83
C LYS A 121 16.53 -10.74 16.80
N ARG A 122 16.40 -10.10 17.96
CA ARG A 122 17.45 -10.01 19.00
C ARG A 122 17.05 -10.77 20.26
#